data_AF-A0A398CUU3-F1
#
_entry.id   AF-A0A398CUU3-F1
#
_cell.length_a   1.000
_cell.length_b   1.000
_cell.length_c   1.000
_cell.angle_alpha   90.00
_cell.angle_beta   90.00
_cell.angle_gamma   90.00
#
_symmetry.space_group_name_H-M   'P 1'
#
loop_
_entity.id
_entity.type
_entity.pdbx_description
1 polymer ?
#
loop_
_entity_poly.entity_id
_entity_poly.type
_entity_poly.pdbx_seq_one_letter_code
_entity_poly.pdbx_strand_id
1 'polypeptide(L)'
;MTLLFLMKEELMRRSRLLKLLATILLVAGLLIPSTATALSSATIKLWIGNTSTSVNGVQQPIDTQGTKPVIVAGRTLVPIRAVIEAFGGSVAWESSTRRVTVTLGKDSLDLWIGKSQASLNGHALHQERTDDLSLTT
;
A
#
# COMPACT_ATOMS: atom_id res chain seq x y z
N MET A 1 53.15 9.51 -51.91
CA MET A 1 52.67 10.39 -50.83
C MET A 1 51.14 10.36 -50.67
N THR A 2 50.37 10.21 -51.75
CA THR A 2 48.90 10.36 -51.77
C THR A 2 48.12 9.17 -51.18
N LEU A 3 48.60 7.92 -51.35
CA LEU A 3 47.89 6.72 -50.87
C LEU A 3 47.87 6.61 -49.34
N LEU A 4 48.95 7.04 -48.67
CA LEU A 4 49.04 7.05 -47.20
C LEU A 4 48.11 8.10 -46.56
N PHE A 5 47.86 9.21 -47.27
CA PHE A 5 46.95 10.27 -46.85
C PHE A 5 45.49 9.81 -46.94
N LEU A 6 45.10 9.19 -48.06
CA LEU A 6 43.78 8.57 -48.27
C LEU A 6 43.50 7.45 -47.24
N MET A 7 44.49 6.62 -46.92
CA MET A 7 44.33 5.55 -45.92
C MET A 7 44.11 6.09 -44.50
N LYS A 8 44.76 7.20 -44.12
CA LYS A 8 44.58 7.85 -42.80
C LYS A 8 43.19 8.48 -42.65
N GLU A 9 42.62 9.05 -43.71
CA GLU A 9 41.27 9.61 -43.68
C GLU A 9 40.20 8.53 -43.48
N GLU A 10 40.32 7.40 -44.18
CA GLU A 10 39.38 6.29 -44.06
C GLU A 10 39.47 5.62 -42.67
N LEU A 11 40.69 5.48 -42.14
CA LEU A 11 40.91 4.98 -40.78
C LEU A 11 40.35 5.95 -39.71
N MET A 12 40.51 7.27 -39.91
CA MET A 12 39.93 8.29 -39.03
C MET A 12 38.40 8.36 -39.12
N ARG A 13 37.80 8.16 -40.30
CA ARG A 13 36.34 8.10 -40.46
C ARG A 13 35.74 6.88 -39.74
N ARG A 14 36.38 5.71 -39.85
CA ARG A 14 35.94 4.48 -39.16
C ARG A 14 36.07 4.58 -37.64
N SER A 15 37.15 5.19 -37.12
CA SER A 15 37.32 5.45 -35.68
C SER A 15 36.31 6.47 -35.13
N ARG A 16 35.97 7.50 -35.91
CA ARG A 16 34.95 8.50 -35.53
C ARG A 16 33.54 7.90 -35.48
N LEU A 17 33.21 7.02 -36.42
CA LEU A 17 31.91 6.31 -36.46
C LEU A 17 31.77 5.29 -35.32
N LEU A 18 32.83 4.53 -34.98
CA LEU A 18 32.81 3.63 -33.82
C LEU A 18 32.66 4.38 -32.49
N LYS A 19 33.31 5.54 -32.34
CA LYS A 19 33.21 6.36 -31.12
C LYS A 19 31.80 6.95 -30.94
N LEU A 20 31.15 7.39 -32.02
CA LEU A 20 29.76 7.87 -31.99
C LEU A 20 28.76 6.78 -31.58
N LEU A 21 28.90 5.56 -32.11
CA LEU A 21 28.05 4.42 -31.74
C LEU A 21 28.25 3.97 -30.28
N ALA A 22 29.49 3.97 -29.79
CA ALA A 22 29.80 3.62 -28.40
C ALA A 22 29.25 4.67 -27.39
N THR A 23 29.28 5.96 -27.74
CA THR A 23 28.68 7.01 -26.89
C THR A 23 27.15 6.92 -26.81
N ILE A 24 26.47 6.50 -27.88
CA ILE A 24 25.01 6.31 -27.88
C ILE A 24 24.64 5.08 -27.04
N LEU A 25 25.45 4.02 -27.07
CA LEU A 25 25.25 2.83 -26.23
C LEU A 25 25.49 3.10 -24.73
N LEU A 26 26.41 4.01 -24.39
CA LEU A 26 26.67 4.43 -23.00
C LEU A 26 25.50 5.27 -22.42
N VAL A 27 24.83 6.06 -23.25
CA VAL A 27 23.69 6.91 -22.83
C VAL A 27 22.38 6.12 -22.79
N ALA A 28 22.19 5.11 -23.63
CA ALA A 28 20.99 4.27 -23.66
C ALA A 28 20.90 3.25 -22.50
N GLY A 29 22.02 2.97 -21.81
CA GLY A 29 22.09 1.96 -20.75
C GLY A 29 21.75 2.45 -19.33
N LEU A 30 21.48 3.74 -19.12
CA LEU A 30 21.37 4.30 -17.77
C LEU A 30 20.09 5.13 -17.57
N LEU A 31 18.91 4.56 -17.82
CA LEU A 31 17.67 5.06 -17.21
C LEU A 31 16.56 4.00 -17.26
N ILE A 32 16.74 2.88 -16.55
CA ILE A 32 15.57 2.15 -16.08
C ILE A 32 15.19 2.83 -14.76
N PRO A 33 14.14 3.68 -14.70
CA PRO A 33 13.59 4.05 -13.41
C PRO A 33 13.05 2.76 -12.79
N SER A 34 13.85 2.11 -11.94
CA SER A 34 13.36 1.08 -11.06
C SER A 34 12.41 1.76 -10.09
N THR A 35 11.12 1.81 -10.41
CA THR A 35 10.10 2.13 -9.41
C THR A 35 10.00 0.92 -8.50
N ALA A 36 11.01 0.73 -7.65
CA ALA A 36 10.85 -0.07 -6.46
C ALA A 36 9.87 0.72 -5.59
N THR A 37 8.58 0.39 -5.67
CA THR A 37 7.60 0.84 -4.69
C THR A 37 8.08 0.30 -3.36
N ALA A 38 8.77 1.13 -2.57
CA ALA A 38 9.05 0.80 -1.19
C ALA A 38 7.72 0.48 -0.53
N LEU A 39 7.61 -0.72 0.06
CA LEU A 39 6.47 -1.07 0.88
C LEU A 39 6.46 -0.06 2.04
N SER A 40 5.54 0.90 1.98
CA SER A 40 5.36 1.89 3.04
C SER A 40 4.85 1.16 4.28
N SER A 41 5.73 0.92 5.24
CA SER A 41 5.35 0.43 6.56
C SER A 41 4.84 1.61 7.38
N ALA A 42 3.53 1.75 7.53
CA ALA A 42 2.97 2.75 8.43
C ALA A 42 3.05 2.27 9.89
N THR A 43 3.47 3.16 10.79
CA THR A 43 3.48 2.92 12.24
C THR A 43 2.53 3.90 12.92
N ILE A 44 1.56 3.37 13.67
CA ILE A 44 0.67 4.15 14.53
C ILE A 44 0.91 3.79 16.00
N LYS A 45 1.02 4.79 16.87
CA LYS A 45 1.10 4.63 18.33
C LYS A 45 -0.09 5.31 18.99
N LEU A 46 -0.85 4.51 19.73
CA LEU A 46 -2.02 4.94 20.48
C LEU A 46 -1.78 4.67 21.97
N TRP A 47 -2.04 5.66 22.82
CA TRP A 47 -1.91 5.53 24.28
C TRP A 47 -3.28 5.46 24.93
N ILE A 48 -3.46 4.51 25.84
CA ILE A 48 -4.71 4.35 26.60
C ILE A 48 -4.99 5.64 27.38
N GLY A 49 -6.22 6.14 27.30
CA GLY A 49 -6.65 7.35 27.97
C GLY A 49 -6.24 8.66 27.27
N ASN A 50 -5.42 8.61 26.22
CA ASN A 50 -4.91 9.80 25.52
C ASN A 50 -5.69 10.08 24.23
N THR A 51 -5.93 11.35 23.94
CA THR A 51 -6.58 11.83 22.70
C THR A 51 -5.58 12.15 21.59
N SER A 52 -4.28 12.11 21.87
CA SER A 52 -3.20 12.22 20.88
C SER A 52 -2.71 10.84 20.41
N THR A 53 -2.22 10.79 19.17
CA THR A 53 -1.64 9.62 18.50
C THR A 53 -0.38 10.04 17.74
N SER A 54 0.54 9.10 17.53
CA SER A 54 1.66 9.31 16.61
C SER A 54 1.51 8.45 15.37
N VAL A 55 1.54 9.07 14.19
CA VAL A 55 1.58 8.38 12.89
C VAL A 55 2.92 8.67 12.23
N ASN A 56 3.71 7.62 11.99
CA ASN A 56 5.05 7.71 11.41
C ASN A 56 5.96 8.70 12.16
N GLY A 57 5.83 8.75 13.49
CA GLY A 57 6.62 9.65 14.36
C GLY A 57 6.04 11.05 14.53
N VAL A 58 5.03 11.44 13.74
CA VAL A 58 4.37 12.75 13.83
C VAL A 58 3.22 12.67 14.82
N GLN A 59 3.21 13.54 15.84
CA GLN A 59 2.14 13.64 16.82
C GLN A 59 0.96 14.44 16.27
N GLN A 60 -0.26 13.93 16.46
CA GLN A 60 -1.50 14.56 16.02
C GLN A 60 -2.68 14.11 16.91
N PRO A 61 -3.80 14.85 16.94
CA PRO A 61 -5.03 14.34 17.58
C PRO A 61 -5.56 13.10 16.86
N ILE A 62 -6.21 12.19 17.60
CA ILE A 62 -6.89 11.01 17.04
C ILE A 62 -8.05 11.44 16.14
N ASP A 63 -8.88 12.36 16.64
CA ASP A 63 -9.96 13.01 15.92
C ASP A 63 -10.36 14.31 16.63
N THR A 64 -11.39 15.00 16.12
CA THR A 64 -11.93 16.23 16.70
C THR A 64 -12.89 16.00 17.85
N GLN A 65 -13.25 14.74 18.15
CA GLN A 65 -14.28 14.38 19.14
C GLN A 65 -13.70 13.95 20.48
N GLY A 66 -12.36 13.96 20.63
CA GLY A 66 -11.70 13.52 21.86
C GLY A 66 -11.79 12.01 22.06
N THR A 67 -11.88 11.26 20.97
CA THR A 67 -11.82 9.79 21.01
C THR A 67 -10.47 9.36 21.56
N LYS A 68 -10.47 8.32 22.39
CA LYS A 68 -9.27 7.77 23.04
C LYS A 68 -9.40 6.24 23.15
N PRO A 69 -8.28 5.49 23.11
CA PRO A 69 -8.30 4.09 23.46
C PRO A 69 -8.68 3.91 24.92
N VAL A 70 -9.51 2.91 25.22
CA VAL A 70 -10.04 2.66 26.56
C VAL A 70 -9.99 1.17 26.88
N ILE A 71 -9.90 0.84 28.17
CA ILE A 71 -10.04 -0.55 28.63
C ILE A 71 -11.50 -0.78 29.02
N VAL A 72 -12.13 -1.76 28.41
CA VAL A 72 -13.49 -2.22 28.74
C VAL A 72 -13.46 -3.72 28.91
N ALA A 73 -13.94 -4.22 30.05
CA ALA A 73 -13.98 -5.65 30.37
C ALA A 73 -12.63 -6.37 30.12
N GLY A 74 -11.51 -5.74 30.53
CA GLY A 74 -10.16 -6.30 30.37
C GLY A 74 -9.60 -6.27 28.95
N ARG A 75 -10.30 -5.66 27.98
CA ARG A 75 -9.85 -5.52 26.59
C ARG A 75 -9.63 -4.05 26.25
N THR A 76 -8.57 -3.77 25.50
CA THR A 76 -8.33 -2.43 24.95
C THR A 76 -9.17 -2.23 23.69
N LEU A 77 -10.09 -1.27 23.72
CA LEU A 77 -10.82 -0.81 22.56
C LEU A 77 -10.05 0.33 21.90
N VAL A 78 -9.88 0.24 20.59
CA VAL A 78 -9.08 1.16 19.79
C VAL A 78 -9.95 1.83 18.71
N PRO A 79 -9.75 3.12 18.40
CA PRO A 79 -10.50 3.81 17.35
C PRO A 79 -10.13 3.25 15.96
N ILE A 80 -10.97 2.37 15.43
CA ILE A 80 -10.69 1.66 14.17
C ILE A 80 -10.40 2.62 13.00
N ARG A 81 -11.14 3.73 12.92
CA ARG A 81 -10.94 4.73 11.86
C ARG A 81 -9.52 5.30 11.86
N ALA A 82 -9.01 5.71 13.02
CA ALA A 82 -7.66 6.26 13.14
C ALA A 82 -6.59 5.25 12.71
N VAL A 83 -6.81 3.96 13.02
CA VAL A 83 -5.92 2.88 12.58
C VAL A 83 -5.95 2.76 11.06
N ILE A 84 -7.14 2.59 10.47
CA ILE A 84 -7.31 2.38 9.03
C ILE A 84 -6.78 3.58 8.22
N GLU A 85 -7.08 4.81 8.62
CA GLU A 85 -6.62 6.02 7.94
C GLU A 85 -5.09 6.17 8.02
N ALA A 86 -4.45 5.77 9.13
CA ALA A 86 -2.99 5.77 9.24
C ALA A 86 -2.31 4.80 8.26
N PHE A 87 -3.01 3.74 7.83
CA PHE A 87 -2.56 2.82 6.78
C PHE A 87 -3.03 3.22 5.37
N GLY A 88 -3.61 4.41 5.20
CA GLY A 88 -4.09 4.91 3.91
C GLY A 88 -5.42 4.32 3.45
N GLY A 89 -6.16 3.67 4.35
CA GLY A 89 -7.52 3.22 4.09
C GLY A 89 -8.58 4.28 4.40
N SER A 90 -9.84 3.90 4.24
CA SER A 90 -11.00 4.74 4.58
C SER A 90 -12.09 3.96 5.30
N VAL A 91 -12.91 4.67 6.08
CA VAL A 91 -14.05 4.09 6.79
C VAL A 91 -15.30 4.91 6.53
N ALA A 92 -16.29 4.30 5.89
CA ALA A 92 -17.60 4.89 5.64
C ALA A 92 -18.65 4.33 6.61
N TRP A 93 -19.62 5.18 6.95
CA TRP A 93 -20.77 4.82 7.78
C TRP A 93 -22.06 5.08 7.02
N GLU A 94 -22.89 4.04 6.91
CA GLU A 94 -24.25 4.12 6.38
C GLU A 94 -25.23 3.92 7.53
N SER A 95 -25.88 5.00 7.95
CA SER A 95 -26.75 5.02 9.13
C SER A 95 -28.04 4.22 8.94
N SER A 96 -28.59 4.21 7.72
CA SER A 96 -29.86 3.52 7.40
C SER A 96 -29.78 2.02 7.63
N THR A 97 -28.65 1.41 7.27
CA THR A 97 -28.40 -0.04 7.39
C THR A 97 -27.49 -0.39 8.56
N ARG A 98 -27.03 0.62 9.30
CA ARG A 98 -26.01 0.51 10.36
C ARG A 98 -24.75 -0.23 9.86
N ARG A 99 -24.33 0.08 8.63
CA ARG A 99 -23.21 -0.58 7.96
C ARG A 99 -21.95 0.29 8.06
N VAL A 100 -20.85 -0.32 8.50
CA VAL A 100 -19.51 0.24 8.42
C VAL A 100 -18.81 -0.42 7.24
N THR A 101 -18.28 0.37 6.31
CA THR A 101 -17.46 -0.11 5.20
C THR A 101 -16.03 0.35 5.42
N VAL A 102 -15.09 -0.60 5.51
CA VAL A 102 -13.66 -0.36 5.66
C VAL A 102 -12.97 -0.70 4.35
N THR A 103 -12.30 0.27 3.72
CA THR A 103 -11.55 0.04 2.49
C THR A 103 -10.06 0.18 2.78
N LEU A 104 -9.26 -0.83 2.42
CA LEU A 104 -7.81 -0.78 2.52
C LEU A 104 -7.18 -1.40 1.26
N GLY A 105 -6.53 -0.56 0.46
CA GLY A 105 -6.02 -0.97 -0.85
C GLY A 105 -7.16 -1.44 -1.75
N LYS A 106 -7.13 -2.71 -2.17
CA LYS A 106 -8.15 -3.34 -3.02
C LYS A 106 -9.26 -4.03 -2.22
N ASP A 107 -9.07 -4.19 -0.91
CA ASP A 107 -9.96 -4.98 -0.08
C ASP A 107 -11.00 -4.06 0.60
N SER A 108 -12.24 -4.53 0.66
CA SER A 108 -13.37 -3.85 1.27
C SER A 108 -14.05 -4.80 2.26
N LEU A 109 -14.17 -4.36 3.52
CA LEU A 109 -14.82 -5.09 4.59
C LEU A 109 -16.08 -4.35 5.02
N ASP A 110 -17.24 -4.98 4.83
CA ASP A 110 -18.51 -4.51 5.35
C ASP A 110 -18.85 -5.21 6.66
N LEU A 111 -19.25 -4.41 7.65
CA LEU A 111 -19.64 -4.83 8.99
C LEU A 111 -21.02 -4.21 9.32
N TRP A 112 -21.92 -4.99 9.91
CA TRP A 112 -23.24 -4.48 10.33
C TRP A 112 -23.34 -4.42 11.84
N ILE A 113 -23.52 -3.22 12.39
CA ILE A 113 -23.59 -3.01 13.84
C ILE A 113 -24.82 -3.72 14.42
N GLY A 114 -24.57 -4.53 15.45
CA GLY A 114 -25.59 -5.36 16.09
C GLY A 114 -25.81 -6.71 15.41
N LYS A 115 -25.06 -7.03 14.35
CA LYS A 115 -25.09 -8.34 13.69
C LYS A 115 -23.73 -9.03 13.77
N SER A 116 -23.73 -10.35 13.97
CA SER A 116 -22.53 -11.18 13.84
C SER A 116 -22.26 -11.54 12.37
N GLN A 117 -22.29 -10.53 11.50
CA GLN A 117 -22.16 -10.68 10.05
C GLN A 117 -21.13 -9.69 9.54
N ALA A 118 -20.29 -10.15 8.63
CA ALA A 118 -19.31 -9.35 7.92
C ALA A 118 -19.15 -9.91 6.50
N SER A 119 -18.81 -9.06 5.55
CA SER A 119 -18.43 -9.51 4.21
C SER A 119 -17.13 -8.86 3.76
N LEU A 120 -16.22 -9.67 3.23
CA LEU A 120 -14.98 -9.24 2.62
C LEU A 120 -15.14 -9.30 1.09
N ASN A 121 -14.95 -8.16 0.43
CA ASN A 121 -15.06 -8.03 -1.02
C ASN A 121 -16.42 -8.54 -1.56
N GLY A 122 -17.49 -8.33 -0.78
CA GLY A 122 -18.84 -8.80 -1.09
C GLY A 122 -19.15 -10.25 -0.71
N HIS A 123 -18.16 -11.03 -0.24
CA HIS A 123 -18.35 -12.41 0.21
C HIS A 123 -18.52 -12.48 1.73
N ALA A 124 -19.57 -13.12 2.23
CA ALA A 124 -19.79 -13.28 3.66
C ALA A 124 -18.63 -14.06 4.32
N LEU A 125 -18.12 -13.55 5.44
CA LEU A 125 -17.05 -14.20 6.23
C LEU A 125 -17.56 -15.34 7.13
N HIS A 126 -18.88 -15.47 7.29
CA HIS A 126 -19.55 -16.60 7.96
C HIS A 126 -20.29 -17.43 6.91
N GLN A 127 -19.54 -18.17 6.09
CA GLN A 127 -20.09 -19.34 5.42
C GLN A 127 -19.77 -20.50 6.38
N GLU A 128 -20.72 -20.90 7.22
CA GLU A 128 -20.62 -22.13 7.98
C GLU A 128 -20.41 -23.26 6.95
N ARG A 129 -19.20 -23.83 6.90
CA ARG A 129 -18.90 -25.01 6.09
C ARG A 129 -19.73 -26.14 6.70
N THR A 130 -20.92 -26.35 6.15
CA THR A 130 -21.88 -27.36 6.62
C THR A 130 -21.95 -28.52 5.62
N ASP A 131 -20.85 -28.77 4.92
CA ASP A 131 -20.80 -29.62 3.73
C ASP A 131 -19.84 -30.82 3.87
N ASP A 132 -19.40 -31.21 5.08
CA ASP A 132 -18.53 -32.40 5.25
C ASP A 132 -18.99 -33.52 6.21
N LEU A 133 -20.17 -33.43 6.86
CA LEU A 133 -20.63 -34.49 7.78
C LEU A 133 -21.75 -35.39 7.27
N SER A 134 -22.07 -35.35 5.98
CA SER A 134 -22.87 -36.40 5.35
C SER A 134 -22.01 -37.08 4.30
N LEU A 135 -21.40 -38.22 4.67
CA LEU A 135 -21.16 -39.42 3.85
C LEU A 135 -19.97 -40.22 4.42
N THR A 136 -20.20 -40.91 5.54
CA THR A 136 -19.66 -42.27 5.78
C THR A 136 -20.46 -42.90 6.93
N THR A 137 -21.56 -43.54 6.56
CA THR A 137 -22.13 -44.68 7.29
C THR A 137 -22.10 -45.85 6.32
#